data_AF-A0A6B3UJV1-F1
#
_entry.id   AF-A0A6B3UJV1-F1
#
_cell.length_a   1.000
_cell.length_b   1.000
_cell.length_c   1.000
_cell.angle_alpha   90.00
_cell.angle_beta   90.00
_cell.angle_gamma   90.00
#
_symmetry.space_group_name_H-M   'P 1'
#
loop_
_entity.id
_entity.type
_entity.pdbx_description
1 polymer ?
#
loop_
_entity_poly.entity_id
_entity_poly.type
_entity_poly.pdbx_seq_one_letter_code
_entity_poly.pdbx_strand_id
1 'polypeptide(L)'
;MAKQQAPTALNRGARAASGRGAPQKPVIDAEAPARKKRVSPAQYFREVRAEARKITWTSRKETWITSVMVFIMVLLATFFFWVVDFLMGFGVAQVLKIGG
;
A
#
# COMPACT_ATOMS: atom_id res chain seq x y z
N MET A 1 37.10 51.63 -34.36
CA MET A 1 36.68 53.04 -34.53
C MET A 1 35.43 53.00 -35.41
N ALA A 2 34.23 53.50 -35.14
CA ALA A 2 33.65 54.47 -34.23
C ALA A 2 32.16 54.06 -34.06
N LYS A 3 31.62 54.06 -32.83
CA LYS A 3 30.58 55.00 -32.33
C LYS A 3 29.33 55.21 -33.22
N GLN A 4 28.18 54.86 -32.62
CA GLN A 4 26.92 55.66 -32.53
C GLN A 4 26.03 55.69 -33.79
N GLN A 5 24.67 55.68 -33.75
CA GLN A 5 23.67 56.10 -32.76
C GLN A 5 22.27 55.58 -33.18
N ALA A 6 21.34 55.48 -32.23
CA ALA A 6 19.91 55.16 -32.45
C ALA A 6 19.04 56.43 -32.53
N PRO A 7 17.79 56.34 -33.01
CA PRO A 7 16.72 57.23 -32.56
C PRO A 7 15.61 56.49 -31.79
N THR A 8 15.49 56.92 -30.55
CA THR A 8 14.40 56.79 -29.56
C THR A 8 12.99 56.99 -30.13
N ALA A 9 12.06 56.06 -29.85
CA ALA A 9 10.62 56.33 -29.85
C ALA A 9 9.85 55.41 -28.87
N LEU A 10 9.60 55.96 -27.68
CA LEU A 10 8.28 56.03 -27.06
C LEU A 10 7.45 54.72 -26.93
N ASN A 11 7.72 53.90 -25.91
CA ASN A 11 6.65 53.27 -25.14
C ASN A 11 7.09 52.71 -23.77
N ARG A 12 7.35 53.59 -22.80
CA ARG A 12 7.58 53.16 -21.39
C ARG A 12 6.91 54.07 -20.35
N GLY A 13 5.97 54.93 -20.77
CA GLY A 13 5.58 56.08 -19.95
C GLY A 13 4.09 56.34 -19.72
N ALA A 14 3.18 55.38 -19.95
CA ALA A 14 1.74 55.72 -19.96
C ALA A 14 0.80 54.83 -19.10
N ARG A 15 1.28 53.82 -18.36
CA ARG A 15 0.43 53.06 -17.43
C ARG A 15 1.23 52.49 -16.27
N ALA A 16 1.35 53.24 -15.17
CA ALA A 16 1.46 52.73 -13.79
C ALA A 16 1.89 53.82 -12.78
N ALA A 17 1.32 55.04 -12.89
CA ALA A 17 1.59 56.10 -11.91
C ALA A 17 0.31 56.85 -11.51
N SER A 18 -0.57 56.11 -10.84
CA SER A 18 -1.51 56.60 -9.84
C SER A 18 -1.32 55.64 -8.65
N GLY A 19 -0.59 55.93 -7.60
CA GLY A 19 -0.60 57.14 -6.80
C GLY A 19 -1.23 56.78 -5.45
N ARG A 20 -0.43 56.92 -4.38
CA ARG A 20 -0.82 56.98 -2.96
C ARG A 20 -1.04 55.66 -2.17
N GLY A 21 0.02 55.24 -1.48
CA GLY A 21 0.06 55.13 -0.01
C GLY A 21 -0.80 54.07 0.69
N ALA A 22 -0.17 52.95 1.03
CA ALA A 22 -0.47 52.18 2.24
C ALA A 22 0.82 51.44 2.69
N PRO A 23 1.18 51.45 3.99
CA PRO A 23 2.36 50.73 4.46
C PRO A 23 2.11 49.22 4.36
N GLN A 24 2.79 48.57 3.43
CA GLN A 24 2.85 47.12 3.36
C GLN A 24 3.67 46.64 4.56
N LYS A 25 3.00 46.22 5.65
CA LYS A 25 3.68 45.53 6.75
C LYS A 25 4.25 44.22 6.19
N PRO A 26 5.56 43.96 6.31
CA PRO A 26 6.11 42.63 6.12
C PRO A 26 5.81 41.86 7.39
N VAL A 27 4.63 41.23 7.47
CA VAL A 27 4.33 40.34 8.59
C VAL A 27 4.93 38.98 8.28
N ILE A 28 6.23 38.91 8.53
CA ILE A 28 6.91 37.72 9.01
C ILE A 28 6.31 37.33 10.37
N ASP A 29 5.16 36.66 10.37
CA ASP A 29 4.68 35.89 11.51
C ASP A 29 5.13 34.44 11.28
N ALA A 30 6.25 34.04 11.88
CA ALA A 30 6.22 33.33 13.15
C ALA A 30 5.44 32.01 13.04
N GLU A 31 6.16 30.95 12.69
CA GLU A 31 6.02 29.56 13.15
C GLU A 31 4.75 29.27 13.98
N ALA A 32 3.61 29.05 13.32
CA ALA A 32 2.47 28.41 13.98
C ALA A 32 2.80 26.91 14.10
N PRO A 33 2.94 26.35 15.32
CA PRO A 33 3.41 24.99 15.49
C PRO A 33 2.48 24.05 14.73
N ALA A 34 3.07 23.27 13.83
CA ALA A 34 2.40 22.31 12.97
C ALA A 34 1.31 21.57 13.74
N ARG A 35 0.06 22.04 13.58
CA ARG A 35 -1.09 21.37 14.19
C ARG A 35 -1.18 20.03 13.51
N LYS A 36 -0.65 19.01 14.18
CA LYS A 36 -0.69 17.60 13.79
C LYS A 36 -2.12 17.33 13.36
N LYS A 37 -2.37 17.29 12.05
CA LYS A 37 -3.66 16.90 11.49
C LYS A 37 -3.84 15.47 11.97
N ARG A 38 -4.66 15.31 13.01
CA ARG A 38 -5.04 13.99 13.50
C ARG A 38 -5.66 13.31 12.28
N VAL A 39 -5.12 12.16 11.88
CA VAL A 39 -5.69 11.36 10.80
C VAL A 39 -7.16 11.14 11.12
N SER A 40 -8.04 11.83 10.39
CA SER A 40 -9.46 11.66 10.58
C SER A 40 -9.82 10.27 10.06
N PRO A 41 -10.79 9.57 10.67
CA PRO A 41 -11.19 8.24 10.21
C PRO A 41 -11.49 8.19 8.71
N ALA A 42 -12.09 9.26 8.17
CA ALA A 42 -12.35 9.43 6.74
C ALA A 42 -11.06 9.51 5.88
N GLN A 43 -9.98 10.08 6.39
CA GLN A 43 -8.69 10.12 5.70
C GLN A 43 -7.98 8.76 5.75
N TYR A 44 -8.07 8.02 6.85
CA TYR A 44 -7.55 6.66 6.98
C TYR A 44 -8.18 5.69 5.96
N PHE A 45 -9.50 5.72 5.76
CA PHE A 45 -10.14 4.88 4.73
C PHE A 45 -9.66 5.17 3.31
N ARG A 46 -9.34 6.44 3.02
CA ARG A 46 -8.76 6.83 1.73
C ARG A 46 -7.34 6.29 1.56
N GLU A 47 -6.55 6.32 2.61
CA GLU A 47 -5.19 5.77 2.65
C GLU A 47 -5.22 4.23 2.54
N VAL A 48 -6.09 3.54 3.29
CA VAL A 48 -6.30 2.09 3.21
C VAL A 48 -6.76 1.67 1.82
N ARG A 49 -7.69 2.40 1.16
CA ARG A 49 -8.10 2.10 -0.22
C ARG A 49 -6.96 2.34 -1.23
N ALA A 50 -6.10 3.32 -0.98
CA ALA A 50 -4.92 3.56 -1.81
C ALA A 50 -3.90 2.41 -1.67
N GLU A 51 -3.69 1.89 -0.46
CA GLU A 51 -2.78 0.78 -0.20
C GLU A 51 -3.37 -0.57 -0.63
N ALA A 52 -4.68 -0.77 -0.45
CA ALA A 52 -5.39 -1.98 -0.84
C ALA A 52 -5.34 -2.24 -2.36
N ARG A 53 -5.24 -1.18 -3.17
CA ARG A 53 -5.06 -1.31 -4.63
C ARG A 53 -3.69 -1.87 -5.03
N LYS A 54 -2.69 -1.82 -4.13
CA LYS A 54 -1.38 -2.43 -4.35
C LYS A 54 -1.39 -3.93 -4.02
N ILE A 55 -2.43 -4.42 -3.35
CA ILE A 55 -2.59 -5.84 -3.05
C ILE A 55 -3.02 -6.54 -4.34
N THR A 56 -2.06 -7.08 -5.06
CA THR A 56 -2.34 -7.98 -6.18
C THR A 56 -2.80 -9.30 -5.58
N TRP A 57 -4.11 -9.51 -5.45
CA TRP A 57 -4.59 -10.81 -5.01
C TRP A 57 -4.18 -11.87 -6.04
N THR A 58 -3.59 -12.97 -5.55
CA THR A 58 -3.01 -14.06 -6.37
C THR A 58 -4.04 -14.58 -7.37
N SER A 59 -3.66 -14.94 -8.58
CA SER A 59 -4.67 -15.50 -9.51
C SER A 59 -5.25 -16.81 -8.97
N ARG A 60 -6.54 -17.10 -9.23
CA ARG A 60 -7.19 -18.37 -8.86
C ARG A 60 -6.39 -19.61 -9.30
N LYS A 61 -5.66 -19.48 -10.41
CA LYS A 61 -4.77 -20.53 -10.93
C LYS A 61 -3.62 -20.84 -9.97
N GLU A 62 -2.99 -19.82 -9.39
CA GLU A 62 -1.88 -19.97 -8.45
C GLU A 62 -2.35 -20.58 -7.12
N THR A 63 -3.51 -20.13 -6.63
CA THR A 63 -4.15 -20.71 -5.44
C THR A 63 -4.46 -22.19 -5.64
N TRP A 64 -4.96 -22.57 -6.82
CA TRP A 64 -5.25 -23.96 -7.14
C TRP A 64 -3.99 -24.82 -7.18
N ILE A 65 -2.92 -24.33 -7.81
CA ILE A 65 -1.65 -25.05 -7.89
C ILE A 65 -1.06 -25.29 -6.49
N THR A 66 -1.02 -24.26 -5.65
CA THR A 66 -0.55 -24.39 -4.25
C THR A 66 -1.43 -25.37 -3.47
N SER A 67 -2.75 -25.30 -3.64
CA SER A 67 -3.68 -26.20 -2.96
C SER A 67 -3.48 -27.64 -3.38
N VAL A 68 -3.29 -27.90 -4.68
CA VAL A 68 -3.04 -29.25 -5.22
C VAL A 68 -1.72 -29.81 -4.69
N MET A 69 -0.66 -29.00 -4.62
CA MET A 69 0.62 -29.43 -4.05
C MET A 69 0.47 -29.90 -2.59
N VAL A 70 -0.26 -29.13 -1.77
CA VAL A 70 -0.56 -29.50 -0.38
C VAL A 70 -1.48 -30.73 -0.34
N PHE A 71 -2.47 -30.79 -1.23
CA PHE A 71 -3.43 -31.88 -1.30
C PHE A 71 -2.74 -33.23 -1.56
N ILE A 72 -1.74 -33.27 -2.45
CA ILE A 72 -0.96 -34.48 -2.70
C ILE A 72 -0.27 -34.96 -1.41
N MET A 73 0.38 -34.06 -0.67
CA MET A 73 1.03 -34.40 0.61
C MET A 73 0.01 -34.93 1.63
N VAL A 74 -1.15 -34.29 1.74
CA VAL A 74 -2.22 -34.71 2.64
C VAL A 74 -2.74 -36.10 2.26
N LEU A 75 -2.96 -36.37 0.96
CA LEU A 75 -3.38 -37.68 0.48
C LEU A 75 -2.37 -38.77 0.89
N LEU A 76 -1.08 -38.53 0.69
CA LEU A 76 -0.03 -39.48 1.09
C LEU A 76 -0.04 -39.74 2.60
N ALA A 77 -0.15 -38.68 3.41
CA ALA A 77 -0.22 -38.81 4.87
C ALA A 77 -1.48 -39.58 5.32
N THR A 78 -2.65 -39.28 4.73
CA THR A 78 -3.90 -39.98 5.05
C THR A 78 -3.84 -41.45 4.68
N PHE A 79 -3.24 -41.80 3.54
CA PHE A 79 -3.05 -43.18 3.13
C PHE A 79 -2.10 -43.93 4.08
N PHE A 80 -0.99 -43.30 4.49
CA PHE A 80 -0.07 -43.87 5.47
C PHE A 80 -0.76 -44.15 6.80
N PHE A 81 -1.49 -43.18 7.35
CA PHE A 81 -2.21 -43.36 8.60
C PHE A 81 -3.27 -44.45 8.49
N TRP A 82 -4.03 -44.49 7.38
CA TRP A 82 -5.02 -45.54 7.15
C TRP A 82 -4.42 -46.96 7.23
N VAL A 83 -3.23 -47.17 6.65
CA VAL A 83 -2.52 -48.47 6.74
C VAL A 83 -2.10 -48.76 8.18
N VAL A 84 -1.55 -47.78 8.89
CA VAL A 84 -1.13 -47.93 10.29
C VAL A 84 -2.32 -48.25 11.19
N ASP A 85 -3.42 -47.52 11.04
CA ASP A 85 -4.66 -47.72 11.78
C ASP A 85 -5.24 -49.12 11.51
N PHE A 86 -5.23 -49.57 10.25
CA PHE A 86 -5.65 -50.91 9.87
C PHE A 86 -4.79 -51.98 10.56
N LEU A 87 -3.47 -51.81 10.57
CA LEU A 87 -2.54 -52.76 11.17
C LEU A 87 -2.67 -52.79 12.70
N MET A 88 -2.82 -51.62 13.33
CA MET A 88 -3.08 -51.47 14.75
C MET A 88 -4.39 -52.16 15.15
N GLY A 89 -5.47 -51.90 14.40
CA GLY A 89 -6.77 -52.54 14.64
C GLY A 89 -6.70 -54.06 14.52
N PHE A 90 -6.03 -54.57 13.49
CA PHE A 90 -5.81 -56.01 13.33
C PHE A 90 -4.99 -56.59 14.50
N GLY A 91 -3.92 -55.92 14.90
CA GLY A 91 -3.07 -56.34 16.02
C GLY A 91 -3.82 -56.40 17.35
N VAL A 92 -4.59 -55.35 17.67
CA VAL A 92 -5.43 -55.31 18.87
C VAL A 92 -6.48 -56.43 18.85
N ALA A 93 -7.10 -56.69 17.69
CA ALA A 93 -8.06 -57.78 17.55
C ALA A 93 -7.44 -59.17 17.81
N GLN A 94 -6.17 -59.39 17.43
CA GLN A 94 -5.49 -60.65 17.76
C GLN A 94 -5.19 -60.76 19.26
N VAL A 95 -4.76 -59.68 19.90
CA VAL A 95 -4.48 -59.68 21.35
C VAL A 95 -5.75 -59.98 22.16
N LEU A 96 -6.87 -59.36 21.80
CA LEU A 96 -8.16 -59.62 22.45
C LEU A 96 -8.64 -61.06 22.26
N LYS A 97 -8.34 -61.68 21.11
CA LYS A 97 -8.65 -63.10 20.85
C LYS A 97 -7.79 -64.08 21.66
N ILE A 98 -6.60 -63.67 22.11
CA ILE A 98 -5.68 -64.51 22.89
C ILE A 98 -5.97 -64.37 24.40
N GLY A 99 -6.39 -63.19 24.85
CA GLY A 99 -6.68 -62.91 26.26
C GLY A 99 -8.14 -63.07 26.70
N GLY A 100 -9.07 -63.24 25.77
CA GLY A 100 -10.50 -63.47 26.01
C GLY A 100 -10.92 -64.92 25.82
#